data_AF-A0A0A9W0N0-F1
#
_entry.id   AF-A0A0A9W0N0-F1
#
_cell.length_a   1.000
_cell.length_b   1.000
_cell.length_c   1.000
_cell.angle_alpha   90.00
_cell.angle_beta   90.00
_cell.angle_gamma   90.00
#
_symmetry.space_group_name_H-M   'P 1'
#
loop_
_entity.id
_entity.type
_entity.pdbx_description
1 polymer ?
#
loop_
_entity_poly.entity_id
_entity_poly.type
_entity_poly.pdbx_seq_one_letter_code
_entity_poly.pdbx_strand_id
1 'polypeptide(L)'
;GLVRQHIDSYNYLIDKDIKNIMLANQRINSEVKPSWYLEYKDIYIGTPSIDDKDQPNQIITPQECRLRDLTYSAPILVDVEYVRGNKIVRTQNVCIGRIPIMLRSNRCVLRNKSEGELATMGECPYDPGGYFIVRGVERVILIQEQLS
;
A
#
# COMPACT_ATOMS: atom_id res chain seq x y z
N GLY A 1 15.42 12.80 -12.95
CA GLY A 1 16.49 12.09 -12.23
C GLY A 1 16.09 10.66 -11.99
N LEU A 2 17.05 9.76 -11.82
CA LEU A 2 16.83 8.30 -11.70
C LEU A 2 15.84 7.93 -10.58
N VAL A 3 15.94 8.59 -9.42
CA VAL A 3 15.00 8.39 -8.28
C VAL A 3 13.56 8.72 -8.64
N ARG A 4 13.34 9.77 -9.46
CA ARG A 4 12.01 10.17 -9.89
C ARG A 4 11.34 9.08 -10.74
N GLN A 5 12.11 8.33 -11.54
CA GLN A 5 11.56 7.22 -12.33
C GLN A 5 11.02 6.10 -11.43
N HIS A 6 11.73 5.77 -10.34
CA HIS A 6 11.22 4.82 -9.34
C HIS A 6 9.92 5.30 -8.70
N ILE A 7 9.87 6.56 -8.29
CA ILE A 7 8.69 7.14 -7.63
C ILE A 7 7.50 7.19 -8.61
N ASP A 8 7.71 7.63 -9.84
CA ASP A 8 6.66 7.76 -10.85
C ASP A 8 6.10 6.37 -11.23
N SER A 9 6.98 5.37 -11.41
CA SER A 9 6.57 3.98 -11.64
C SER A 9 5.78 3.39 -10.47
N TYR A 10 6.25 3.60 -9.24
CA TYR A 10 5.55 3.13 -8.04
C TYR A 10 4.19 3.81 -7.86
N ASN A 11 4.09 5.12 -8.11
CA ASN A 11 2.82 5.84 -8.06
C ASN A 11 1.82 5.27 -9.10
N TYR A 12 2.30 4.95 -10.30
CA TYR A 12 1.47 4.34 -11.34
C TYR A 12 0.96 2.95 -10.91
N LEU A 13 1.82 2.11 -10.33
CA LEU A 13 1.43 0.81 -9.79
C LEU A 13 0.29 0.93 -8.78
N ILE A 14 0.43 1.86 -7.83
CA ILE A 14 -0.50 2.03 -6.71
C ILE A 14 -1.82 2.70 -7.12
N ASP A 15 -1.78 3.64 -8.07
CA ASP A 15 -2.98 4.38 -8.48
C ASP A 15 -3.73 3.73 -9.65
N LYS A 16 -3.04 2.97 -10.51
CA LYS A 16 -3.58 2.44 -11.77
C LYS A 16 -3.50 0.93 -11.85
N ASP A 17 -2.30 0.35 -11.83
CA ASP A 17 -2.15 -1.08 -12.12
C ASP A 17 -2.84 -1.97 -11.09
N ILE A 18 -2.84 -1.60 -9.82
CA ILE A 18 -3.53 -2.37 -8.79
C ILE A 18 -5.04 -2.50 -9.07
N LYS A 19 -5.66 -1.46 -9.65
CA LYS A 19 -7.07 -1.51 -10.08
C LYS A 19 -7.23 -2.39 -11.30
N ASN A 20 -6.32 -2.32 -12.27
CA ASN A 20 -6.33 -3.19 -13.44
C ASN A 20 -6.19 -4.68 -13.06
N ILE A 21 -5.30 -4.99 -12.12
CA ILE A 21 -5.11 -6.34 -11.57
C ILE A 21 -6.39 -6.84 -10.88
N MET A 22 -7.04 -5.99 -10.08
CA MET A 22 -8.31 -6.32 -9.44
C MET A 22 -9.41 -6.58 -10.48
N LEU A 23 -9.51 -5.74 -11.52
CA LEU A 23 -10.51 -5.89 -12.57
C LEU A 23 -10.31 -7.18 -13.37
N ALA A 24 -9.06 -7.55 -13.66
CA ALA A 24 -8.75 -8.82 -14.33
C ALA A 24 -9.13 -10.05 -13.50
N ASN A 25 -9.16 -9.93 -12.16
CA ASN A 25 -9.45 -11.01 -11.22
C ASN A 25 -10.71 -10.72 -10.39
N GLN A 26 -11.68 -10.00 -10.96
CA GLN A 26 -12.76 -9.35 -10.21
C GLN A 26 -13.66 -10.33 -9.45
N ARG A 27 -13.88 -11.53 -9.99
CA ARG A 27 -14.87 -12.47 -9.46
C ARG A 27 -14.26 -13.82 -9.15
N ILE A 28 -14.50 -14.29 -7.93
CA ILE A 28 -14.17 -15.62 -7.44
C ILE A 28 -15.47 -16.42 -7.36
N ASN A 29 -15.51 -17.57 -8.05
CA ASN A 29 -16.65 -18.48 -8.02
C ASN A 29 -16.30 -19.76 -7.25
N SER A 30 -17.29 -20.40 -6.63
CA SER A 30 -17.09 -21.71 -5.99
C SER A 30 -17.31 -22.85 -6.97
N GLU A 31 -16.38 -23.80 -7.02
CA GLU A 31 -16.53 -25.04 -7.80
C GLU A 31 -17.59 -25.99 -7.20
N VAL A 32 -17.79 -25.93 -5.88
CA VAL A 32 -18.70 -26.83 -5.15
C VAL A 32 -20.13 -26.27 -5.10
N LYS A 33 -20.28 -24.94 -5.03
CA LYS A 33 -21.58 -24.28 -4.92
C LYS A 33 -21.71 -23.19 -6.00
N PRO A 34 -22.29 -23.50 -7.18
CA PRO A 34 -22.41 -22.55 -8.30
C PRO A 34 -23.17 -21.26 -7.97
N SER A 35 -24.04 -21.28 -6.95
CA SER A 35 -24.79 -20.10 -6.50
C SER A 35 -23.99 -19.16 -5.61
N TRP A 36 -22.78 -19.55 -5.17
CA TRP A 36 -21.91 -18.70 -4.35
C TRP A 36 -20.85 -18.02 -5.20
N TYR A 37 -20.66 -16.72 -4.96
CA TYR A 37 -19.55 -15.94 -5.52
C TYR A 37 -19.07 -14.89 -4.52
N LEU A 38 -17.85 -14.42 -4.72
CA LEU A 38 -17.30 -13.19 -4.17
C LEU A 38 -16.81 -12.32 -5.33
N GLU A 39 -17.13 -11.03 -5.29
CA GLU A 39 -16.76 -10.07 -6.31
C GLU A 39 -16.13 -8.84 -5.67
N TYR A 40 -14.95 -8.46 -6.15
CA TYR A 40 -14.29 -7.21 -5.79
C TYR A 40 -14.96 -6.05 -6.54
N LYS A 41 -15.32 -4.99 -5.80
CA LYS A 41 -15.97 -3.80 -6.35
C LYS A 41 -15.01 -2.63 -6.49
N ASP A 42 -14.10 -2.45 -5.53
CA ASP A 42 -13.00 -1.50 -5.64
C ASP A 42 -11.82 -1.94 -4.77
N ILE A 43 -10.65 -1.38 -5.05
CA ILE A 43 -9.41 -1.59 -4.31
C ILE A 43 -8.72 -0.24 -4.07
N TYR A 44 -8.18 -0.07 -2.87
CA TYR A 44 -7.52 1.15 -2.46
C TYR A 44 -6.37 0.85 -1.50
N ILE A 45 -5.36 1.71 -1.56
CA ILE A 45 -4.22 1.69 -0.65
C ILE A 45 -4.43 2.79 0.38
N GLY A 46 -4.45 2.39 1.65
CA GLY A 46 -4.57 3.30 2.78
C GLY A 46 -3.30 4.13 3.01
N THR A 47 -3.23 4.75 4.18
CA THR A 47 -2.05 5.48 4.66
C THR A 47 -1.15 4.52 5.45
N PRO A 48 0.18 4.71 5.43
CA PRO A 48 1.10 3.97 6.28
C PRO A 48 0.64 3.95 7.74
N SER A 49 0.47 2.75 8.28
CA SER A 49 -0.04 2.55 9.63
C SER A 49 0.56 1.30 10.28
N ILE A 50 0.33 1.13 11.57
CA ILE A 50 0.52 -0.14 12.26
C ILE A 50 -0.82 -0.73 12.67
N ASP A 51 -0.89 -2.05 12.64
CA ASP A 51 -2.02 -2.81 13.16
C ASP A 51 -1.66 -3.27 14.56
N ASP A 52 -1.78 -2.35 15.52
CA ASP A 52 -1.57 -2.63 16.93
C ASP A 52 -2.90 -3.02 17.59
N LYS A 53 -2.87 -4.00 18.49
CA LYS A 53 -4.08 -4.55 19.14
C LYS A 53 -4.80 -3.51 19.98
N ASP A 54 -4.06 -2.54 20.51
CA ASP A 54 -4.57 -1.52 21.42
C ASP A 54 -5.05 -0.26 20.69
N GLN A 55 -4.46 0.06 19.53
CA GLN A 55 -4.84 1.20 18.69
C GLN A 55 -4.73 0.83 17.20
N PRO A 56 -5.81 0.28 16.60
CA PRO A 56 -5.79 -0.07 15.19
C PRO A 56 -5.61 1.19 14.33
N ASN A 57 -4.80 1.07 13.28
CA ASN A 57 -4.55 2.12 12.27
C ASN A 57 -3.83 3.38 12.78
N GLN A 58 -2.98 3.27 13.80
CA GLN A 58 -2.08 4.37 14.15
C GLN A 58 -1.14 4.69 12.97
N ILE A 59 -1.12 5.96 12.53
CA ILE A 59 -0.22 6.44 11.48
C ILE A 59 1.22 6.30 11.97
N ILE A 60 2.10 5.81 11.10
CA ILE A 60 3.52 5.61 11.41
C ILE A 60 4.41 6.43 10.49
N THR A 61 5.52 6.93 11.03
CA THR A 61 6.54 7.66 10.25
C THR A 61 7.67 6.74 9.79
N PRO A 62 8.41 7.08 8.71
CA PRO A 62 9.55 6.28 8.29
C PRO A 62 10.64 6.21 9.36
N GLN A 63 10.96 7.31 10.05
CA GLN A 63 11.88 7.32 11.20
C GLN A 63 11.48 6.32 12.29
N GLU A 64 10.20 6.27 12.65
CA GLU A 64 9.71 5.31 13.64
C GLU A 64 9.88 3.86 13.17
N CYS A 65 9.63 3.58 11.87
CA CYS A 65 9.89 2.26 11.32
C CYS A 65 11.38 1.85 11.39
N ARG A 66 12.30 2.79 11.19
CA ARG A 66 13.75 2.54 11.33
C ARG A 66 14.13 2.19 12.77
N LEU A 67 13.62 2.94 13.74
CA LEU A 67 13.98 2.77 15.16
C LEU A 67 13.37 1.52 15.81
N ARG A 68 12.22 1.06 15.32
CA ARG A 68 11.45 -0.06 15.90
C ARG A 68 11.58 -1.36 15.10
N ASP A 69 12.47 -1.44 14.11
CA ASP A 69 12.59 -2.58 13.20
C ASP A 69 11.28 -2.97 12.49
N LEU A 70 10.47 -1.99 12.13
CA LEU A 70 9.17 -2.19 11.47
C LEU A 70 9.28 -2.04 9.94
N THR A 71 8.28 -2.55 9.24
CA THR A 71 8.11 -2.33 7.79
C THR A 71 7.14 -1.18 7.55
N TYR A 72 7.62 -0.13 6.88
CA TYR A 72 6.80 1.02 6.51
C TYR A 72 5.81 0.62 5.40
N SER A 73 4.57 0.36 5.78
CA SER A 73 3.55 -0.24 4.91
C SER A 73 2.15 0.32 5.18
N ALA A 74 1.29 0.28 4.17
CA ALA A 74 -0.11 0.69 4.25
C ALA A 74 -1.05 -0.50 4.01
N PRO A 75 -2.28 -0.49 4.57
CA PRO A 75 -3.25 -1.54 4.33
C PRO A 75 -3.77 -1.48 2.89
N ILE A 76 -3.91 -2.67 2.28
CA ILE A 76 -4.64 -2.89 1.04
C ILE A 76 -6.07 -3.19 1.43
N LEU A 77 -6.98 -2.30 1.06
CA LEU A 77 -8.37 -2.36 1.44
C LEU A 77 -9.23 -2.59 0.19
N VAL A 78 -10.27 -3.40 0.31
CA VAL A 78 -11.18 -3.71 -0.79
C VAL A 78 -12.64 -3.60 -0.36
N ASP A 79 -13.46 -3.25 -1.33
CA ASP A 79 -14.91 -3.39 -1.25
C ASP A 79 -15.30 -4.70 -1.92
N VAL A 80 -16.09 -5.52 -1.23
CA VAL A 80 -16.50 -6.84 -1.72
C VAL A 80 -18.01 -7.02 -1.65
N GLU A 81 -18.53 -7.76 -2.62
CA GLU A 81 -19.90 -8.27 -2.63
C GLU A 81 -19.85 -9.80 -2.68
N TYR A 82 -20.60 -10.47 -1.81
CA TYR A 82 -20.63 -11.94 -1.80
C TYR A 82 -21.98 -12.49 -1.35
N VAL A 83 -22.25 -13.76 -1.69
CA VAL A 83 -23.50 -14.44 -1.33
C VAL A 83 -23.36 -15.10 0.05
N ARG A 84 -24.29 -14.80 0.97
CA ARG A 84 -24.40 -15.47 2.27
C ARG A 84 -25.81 -16.05 2.43
N GLY A 85 -25.92 -17.38 2.32
CA GLY A 85 -27.21 -18.06 2.25
C GLY A 85 -27.94 -17.68 0.97
N ASN A 86 -29.09 -17.00 1.11
CA ASN A 86 -29.90 -16.49 -0.01
C ASN A 86 -29.84 -14.96 -0.13
N LYS A 87 -28.87 -14.29 0.52
CA LYS A 87 -28.72 -12.83 0.51
C LYS A 87 -27.39 -12.42 -0.11
N ILE A 88 -27.39 -11.29 -0.81
CA ILE A 88 -26.17 -10.62 -1.26
C ILE A 88 -25.74 -9.65 -0.16
N VAL A 89 -24.49 -9.79 0.29
CA VAL A 89 -23.88 -8.95 1.33
C VAL A 89 -22.79 -8.09 0.68
N ARG A 90 -22.77 -6.80 1.04
CA ARG A 90 -21.70 -5.89 0.66
C ARG A 90 -20.91 -5.50 1.90
N THR A 91 -19.59 -5.53 1.80
CA THR A 91 -18.70 -5.12 2.88
C THR A 91 -17.63 -4.23 2.30
N GLN A 92 -17.40 -3.10 2.97
CA GLN A 92 -16.41 -2.11 2.56
C GLN A 92 -15.23 -2.14 3.53
N ASN A 93 -14.09 -1.62 3.07
CA ASN A 93 -12.86 -1.47 3.85
C ASN A 93 -12.33 -2.78 4.43
N VAL A 94 -12.49 -3.89 3.69
CA VAL A 94 -11.92 -5.18 4.07
C VAL A 94 -10.42 -5.15 3.82
N CYS A 95 -9.62 -5.25 4.87
CA CYS A 95 -8.16 -5.37 4.76
C CYS A 95 -7.79 -6.77 4.27
N ILE A 96 -7.12 -6.85 3.13
CA ILE A 96 -6.66 -8.12 2.52
C ILE A 96 -5.15 -8.30 2.58
N GLY A 97 -4.42 -7.31 3.10
CA GLY A 97 -2.97 -7.36 3.23
C GLY A 97 -2.38 -5.98 3.42
N ARG A 98 -1.05 -5.90 3.34
CA ARG A 98 -0.31 -4.63 3.42
C ARG A 98 0.72 -4.56 2.31
N ILE A 99 0.96 -3.35 1.80
CA ILE A 99 1.97 -3.07 0.78
C ILE A 99 3.02 -2.12 1.35
N PRO A 100 4.33 -2.42 1.23
CA PRO A 100 5.38 -1.48 1.61
C PRO A 100 5.27 -0.18 0.82
N ILE A 101 5.33 0.97 1.50
CA ILE A 101 5.21 2.28 0.85
C ILE A 101 6.60 2.84 0.53
N MET A 102 6.82 3.21 -0.73
CA MET A 102 8.06 3.86 -1.14
C MET A 102 8.17 5.26 -0.53
N LEU A 103 9.33 5.61 0.02
CA LEU A 103 9.55 6.95 0.58
C LEU A 103 9.42 8.02 -0.50
N ARG A 104 8.80 9.16 -0.14
CA ARG A 104 8.45 10.28 -1.03
C ARG A 104 7.41 9.97 -2.12
N SER A 105 6.87 8.75 -2.20
CA SER A 105 5.74 8.43 -3.10
C SER A 105 4.44 9.15 -2.72
N ASN A 106 3.43 9.07 -3.59
CA ASN A 106 2.12 9.68 -3.41
C ASN A 106 1.36 9.25 -2.14
N ARG A 107 1.64 8.06 -1.59
CA ARG A 107 1.07 7.53 -0.34
C ARG A 107 1.98 7.71 0.88
N CYS A 108 3.18 8.25 0.72
CA CYS A 108 4.11 8.48 1.82
C CYS A 108 3.71 9.71 2.64
N VAL A 109 3.79 9.62 3.98
CA VAL A 109 3.47 10.75 4.88
C VAL A 109 4.42 11.94 4.73
N LEU A 110 5.60 11.73 4.14
CA LEU A 110 6.62 12.77 3.89
C LEU A 110 6.36 13.59 2.62
N ARG A 111 5.36 13.20 1.82
CA ARG A 111 5.06 13.91 0.59
C ARG A 111 4.50 15.30 0.88
N ASN A 112 4.98 16.28 0.13
CA ASN A 112 4.56 17.69 0.22
C ASN A 112 4.76 18.32 1.62
N LYS A 113 5.61 17.73 2.46
CA LYS A 113 6.01 18.31 3.74
C LYS A 113 7.08 19.37 3.54
N SER A 114 6.95 20.47 4.25
CA SER A 114 7.97 21.52 4.32
C SER A 114 9.22 21.03 5.07
N GLU A 115 10.35 21.73 4.91
CA GLU A 115 11.59 21.39 5.60
C GLU A 115 11.43 21.37 7.13
N GLY A 116 10.66 22.31 7.69
CA GLY A 116 10.35 22.36 9.12
C GLY A 116 9.49 21.20 9.60
N GLU A 117 8.50 20.77 8.80
CA GLU A 117 7.71 19.58 9.12
C GLU A 117 8.57 18.30 9.05
N LEU A 118 9.43 18.19 8.03
CA LEU A 118 10.34 17.04 7.90
C LEU A 118 11.31 16.98 9.08
N ALA A 119 11.89 18.11 9.49
CA ALA A 119 12.74 18.18 10.67
C ALA A 119 12.01 17.74 11.95
N THR A 120 10.74 18.14 12.11
CA THR A 120 9.90 17.71 13.24
C THR A 120 9.63 16.20 13.21
N MET A 121 9.55 15.62 12.02
CA MET A 121 9.41 14.18 11.80
C MET A 121 10.76 13.44 11.81
N GLY A 122 11.88 14.12 12.11
CA GLY A 122 13.23 13.58 12.12
C GLY A 122 13.74 13.07 10.77
N GLU A 123 13.21 13.61 9.67
CA GLU A 123 13.60 13.28 8.30
C GLU A 123 14.43 14.40 7.67
N CYS A 124 15.39 14.03 6.82
CA CYS A 124 16.21 15.00 6.11
C CYS A 124 15.46 15.58 4.89
N PRO A 125 15.39 16.91 4.71
CA PRO A 125 14.77 17.51 3.52
C PRO A 125 15.49 17.14 2.21
N TYR A 126 16.80 16.84 2.29
CA TYR A 126 17.61 16.44 1.15
C TYR A 126 17.62 14.92 0.89
N ASP A 127 16.89 14.12 1.68
CA ASP A 127 16.71 12.70 1.38
C ASP A 127 15.93 12.54 0.06
N PRO A 128 16.54 11.92 -0.97
CA PRO A 128 15.91 11.75 -2.28
C PRO A 128 14.66 10.86 -2.25
N GLY A 129 14.52 9.95 -1.28
CA GLY A 129 13.48 8.92 -1.27
C GLY A 129 13.67 7.86 -2.38
N GLY A 130 12.59 7.20 -2.79
CA GLY A 130 12.63 6.17 -3.84
C GLY A 130 13.04 4.77 -3.38
N TYR A 131 13.05 4.53 -2.06
CA TYR A 131 13.37 3.24 -1.45
C TYR A 131 12.32 2.86 -0.40
N PHE A 132 12.43 1.65 0.14
CA PHE A 132 11.51 1.09 1.13
C PHE A 132 12.20 0.88 2.47
N ILE A 133 11.43 0.86 3.55
CA ILE A 133 11.91 0.42 4.86
C ILE A 133 11.24 -0.91 5.17
N VAL A 134 12.04 -1.97 5.30
CA VAL A 134 11.58 -3.33 5.57
C VAL A 134 12.32 -3.86 6.78
N ARG A 135 11.58 -4.10 7.87
CA ARG A 135 12.12 -4.51 9.18
C ARG A 135 13.26 -3.59 9.64
N GLY A 136 13.02 -2.29 9.64
CA GLY A 136 14.00 -1.26 10.02
C GLY A 136 15.08 -0.97 8.96
N VAL A 137 15.25 -1.82 7.95
CA VAL A 137 16.33 -1.70 6.96
C VAL A 137 15.85 -1.02 5.69
N GLU A 138 16.64 -0.07 5.20
CA GLU A 138 16.41 0.60 3.92
C GLU A 138 16.76 -0.33 2.74
N ARG A 139 15.84 -0.46 1.80
CA ARG A 139 15.94 -1.38 0.65
C ARG A 139 15.60 -0.65 -0.65
N VAL A 140 16.50 -0.73 -1.62
CA VAL A 140 16.34 -0.16 -2.95
C VAL A 140 16.11 -1.29 -3.95
N ILE A 141 15.16 -1.11 -4.87
CA ILE A 141 15.01 -2.02 -6.02
C ILE A 141 15.87 -1.46 -7.15
N LEU A 142 16.85 -2.25 -7.61
CA LEU A 142 17.70 -1.88 -8.74
C LEU A 142 16.92 -2.06 -10.04
N ILE A 143 17.06 -1.10 -10.96
CA ILE A 143 16.48 -1.19 -12.30
C ILE A 143 17.16 -2.37 -13.02
N GLN A 144 16.34 -3.27 -13.57
CA GLN A 144 16.82 -4.38 -14.38
C GLN A 144 16.53 -4.10 -15.85
N GLU A 145 17.54 -4.27 -16.68
CA GLU A 145 17.37 -4.28 -18.12
C GLU A 145 16.92 -5.68 -18.55
N GLN A 146 15.89 -5.74 -19.39
CA GLN A 146 15.44 -6.96 -20.05
C GLN A 146 15.55 -6.77 -21.56
N LEU A 147 16.09 -7.76 -22.25
CA LEU A 147 16.08 -7.81 -23.70
C LEU A 147 14.67 -8.22 -24.13
N SER A 148 14.02 -7.33 -24.91
CA SER A 148 12.70 -7.58 -25.51
C SER A 148 12.79 -8.44 -26.76
#